data_AF-A0A5B0VD90-F1
#
_entry.id   AF-A0A5B0VD90-F1
#
_cell.length_a   1.000
_cell.length_b   1.000
_cell.length_c   1.000
_cell.angle_alpha   90.00
_cell.angle_beta   90.00
_cell.angle_gamma   90.00
#
_symmetry.space_group_name_H-M   'P 1'
#
loop_
_entity.id
_entity.type
_entity.pdbx_description
1 polymer ?
#
loop_
_entity_poly.entity_id
_entity_poly.type
_entity_poly.pdbx_seq_one_letter_code
_entity_poly.pdbx_strand_id
1 'polypeptide(L)'
;AVENNYLSSKQIDDWSAEMKSCQAGGGDCEGIIKKYEELSTAQQKQLISDCAASPASCQQKYGNVLTDSLTVKQAIDRALGEDIPIKMVYDLTATFAQQMQAEGVVATNKVSEALQKEYGLDEVQAGIVASAAASAFGGISKASNRLPPINSSTKIATGQSVGSFEKSLVGLPPGERVAIVKQTAAKVIVEQGMVKDSKLTQMNGGRDVYKGKDGNLYALDTQHGRFEVVSPKGKHLGEVDFSMQMRKSADTSGGHNLKVK
;
A
#
# COMPACT_ATOMS: atom_id res chain seq x y z
N ALA A 1 -11.54 -26.62 1.40
CA ALA A 1 -11.97 -25.21 1.54
C ALA A 1 -10.79 -24.34 1.16
N VAL A 2 -10.96 -23.32 0.33
CA VAL A 2 -9.85 -22.44 -0.04
C VAL A 2 -9.74 -21.38 1.05
N GLU A 3 -8.83 -21.60 1.98
CA GLU A 3 -8.53 -20.65 3.06
C GLU A 3 -7.67 -19.52 2.46
N ASN A 4 -8.16 -18.28 2.49
CA ASN A 4 -7.49 -17.12 1.90
C ASN A 4 -6.63 -16.39 2.91
N ASN A 5 -5.45 -15.93 2.47
CA ASN A 5 -4.22 -16.14 3.23
C ASN A 5 -3.65 -14.89 3.95
N TYR A 6 -4.54 -14.08 4.53
CA TYR A 6 -4.27 -12.82 5.25
C TYR A 6 -5.58 -12.26 5.83
N LEU A 7 -6.34 -13.19 6.43
CA LEU A 7 -7.75 -13.13 6.81
C LEU A 7 -8.72 -12.96 5.63
N SER A 8 -9.52 -14.00 5.42
CA SER A 8 -10.74 -13.91 4.61
C SER A 8 -11.72 -12.90 5.21
N SER A 9 -12.64 -12.42 4.37
CA SER A 9 -13.73 -11.54 4.82
C SER A 9 -14.52 -12.17 5.97
N LYS A 10 -14.73 -13.49 5.93
CA LYS A 10 -15.39 -14.23 7.00
C LYS A 10 -14.58 -14.19 8.30
N GLN A 11 -13.26 -14.39 8.23
CA GLN A 11 -12.41 -14.34 9.42
C GLN A 11 -12.37 -12.93 10.03
N ILE A 12 -12.46 -11.88 9.21
CA ILE A 12 -12.58 -10.49 9.70
C ILE A 12 -13.94 -10.26 10.36
N ASP A 13 -15.02 -10.73 9.73
CA ASP A 13 -16.36 -10.65 10.31
C ASP A 13 -16.44 -11.43 11.65
N ASP A 14 -15.85 -12.63 11.70
CA ASP A 14 -15.75 -13.47 12.90
C ASP A 14 -14.92 -12.77 13.99
N TRP A 15 -13.79 -12.13 13.64
CA TRP A 15 -12.99 -11.34 14.57
C TRP A 15 -13.79 -10.21 15.18
N SER A 16 -14.51 -9.43 14.35
CA SER A 16 -15.36 -8.34 14.81
C SER A 16 -16.45 -8.83 15.78
N ALA A 17 -17.10 -9.95 15.43
CA ALA A 17 -18.16 -10.54 16.25
C ALA A 17 -17.65 -11.10 17.59
N GLU A 18 -16.51 -11.80 17.59
CA GLU A 18 -15.86 -12.30 18.80
C GLU A 18 -15.44 -11.15 19.71
N MET A 19 -14.86 -10.09 19.15
CA MET A 19 -14.45 -8.91 19.90
C MET A 19 -15.62 -8.20 20.58
N LYS A 20 -16.70 -7.98 19.85
CA LYS A 20 -17.94 -7.42 20.42
C LYS A 20 -18.49 -8.26 21.56
N SER A 21 -18.51 -9.58 21.38
CA SER A 21 -19.01 -10.52 22.40
C SER A 21 -18.16 -10.48 23.66
N CYS A 22 -16.83 -10.38 23.51
CA CYS A 22 -15.90 -10.27 24.63
C CYS A 22 -16.03 -8.94 25.38
N GLN A 23 -16.13 -7.82 24.65
CA GLN A 23 -16.34 -6.49 25.26
C GLN A 23 -17.66 -6.43 26.03
N ALA A 24 -18.75 -6.99 25.48
CA ALA A 24 -20.05 -7.07 26.15
C ALA A 24 -20.00 -7.93 27.43
N GLY A 25 -19.12 -8.92 27.48
CA GLY A 25 -18.88 -9.76 28.65
C GLY A 25 -17.98 -9.13 29.72
N GLY A 26 -17.40 -7.95 29.47
CA GLY A 26 -16.47 -7.27 30.39
C GLY A 26 -15.14 -7.99 30.58
N GLY A 27 -14.77 -8.88 29.65
CA GLY A 27 -13.55 -9.69 29.73
C GLY A 27 -12.31 -9.02 29.12
N ASP A 28 -11.15 -9.63 29.36
CA ASP A 28 -9.91 -9.32 28.65
C ASP A 28 -9.91 -9.98 27.26
N CYS A 29 -9.90 -9.14 26.22
CA CYS A 29 -10.01 -9.58 24.83
C CYS A 29 -8.66 -9.71 24.12
N GLU A 30 -7.53 -9.55 24.82
CA GLU A 30 -6.19 -9.72 24.25
C GLU A 30 -6.01 -11.09 23.56
N GLY A 31 -6.61 -12.14 24.12
CA GLY A 31 -6.56 -13.48 23.53
C GLY A 31 -7.22 -13.57 22.14
N ILE A 32 -8.27 -12.80 21.89
CA ILE A 32 -8.96 -12.76 20.58
C ILE A 32 -8.09 -12.01 19.58
N ILE A 33 -7.53 -10.87 19.98
CA ILE A 33 -6.63 -10.09 19.13
C ILE A 33 -5.42 -10.95 18.71
N LYS A 34 -4.77 -11.60 19.68
CA LYS A 34 -3.62 -12.46 19.44
C LYS A 34 -3.95 -13.63 18.52
N LYS A 35 -5.12 -14.26 18.68
CA LYS A 35 -5.61 -15.33 17.81
C LYS A 35 -5.63 -14.90 16.34
N TYR A 36 -6.18 -13.72 16.04
CA TYR A 36 -6.29 -13.24 14.66
C TYR A 36 -4.96 -12.70 14.10
N GLU A 37 -4.09 -12.12 14.93
CA GLU A 37 -2.71 -11.77 14.54
C GLU A 37 -1.89 -13.02 14.15
N GLU A 38 -1.93 -14.06 14.98
CA GLU A 38 -1.23 -15.33 14.73
C GLU A 38 -1.79 -16.03 13.48
N LEU A 39 -3.11 -16.03 13.31
CA LEU A 39 -3.77 -16.59 12.14
C LEU A 39 -3.37 -15.87 10.85
N SER A 40 -3.44 -14.52 10.84
CA SER A 40 -3.04 -13.74 9.66
C SER A 40 -1.57 -13.97 9.31
N THR A 41 -0.70 -13.98 10.32
CA THR A 41 0.74 -14.23 10.14
C THR A 41 1.02 -15.63 9.61
N ALA A 42 0.37 -16.66 10.16
CA ALA A 42 0.56 -18.05 9.73
C ALA A 42 0.10 -18.25 8.29
N GLN A 43 -1.06 -17.69 7.93
CA GLN A 43 -1.58 -17.73 6.57
C GLN A 43 -0.65 -17.02 5.58
N GLN A 44 -0.16 -15.83 5.94
CA GLN A 44 0.75 -15.06 5.09
C GLN A 44 2.08 -15.80 4.85
N LYS A 45 2.63 -16.45 5.88
CA LYS A 45 3.82 -17.33 5.75
C LYS A 45 3.58 -18.48 4.80
N GLN A 46 2.44 -19.15 4.91
CA GLN A 46 2.11 -20.28 4.05
C GLN A 46 1.99 -19.84 2.59
N LEU A 47 1.31 -18.72 2.32
CA LEU A 47 1.19 -18.19 0.96
C LEU A 47 2.55 -17.87 0.35
N ILE A 48 3.40 -17.19 1.10
CA ILE A 48 4.74 -16.81 0.65
C ILE A 48 5.58 -18.07 0.35
N SER A 49 5.52 -19.09 1.21
CA SER A 49 6.21 -20.36 1.01
C SER A 49 5.70 -21.09 -0.24
N ASP A 50 4.39 -21.26 -0.37
CA ASP A 50 3.77 -21.99 -1.49
C ASP A 50 3.96 -21.26 -2.84
N CYS A 51 3.97 -19.93 -2.82
CA CYS A 51 4.24 -19.12 -4.01
C CYS A 51 5.72 -19.04 -4.37
N ALA A 52 6.63 -19.16 -3.39
CA ALA A 52 8.06 -19.30 -3.65
C ALA A 52 8.39 -20.69 -4.25
N ALA A 53 7.64 -21.73 -3.87
CA ALA A 53 7.87 -23.09 -4.34
C ALA A 53 7.48 -23.30 -5.81
N SER A 54 6.32 -22.79 -6.26
CA SER A 54 5.92 -22.85 -7.67
C SER A 54 4.82 -21.86 -8.04
N PRO A 55 4.92 -21.17 -9.19
CA PRO A 55 3.83 -20.35 -9.74
C PRO A 55 2.52 -21.12 -9.95
N ALA A 56 2.59 -22.40 -10.32
CA ALA A 56 1.41 -23.21 -10.59
C ALA A 56 0.63 -23.51 -9.31
N SER A 57 1.32 -23.87 -8.22
CA SER A 57 0.69 -24.07 -6.91
C SER A 57 0.20 -22.76 -6.31
N CYS A 58 0.94 -21.66 -6.50
CA CYS A 58 0.54 -20.32 -6.08
C CYS A 58 -0.83 -19.94 -6.64
N GLN A 59 -0.99 -19.99 -7.96
CA GLN A 59 -2.27 -19.64 -8.58
C GLN A 59 -3.39 -20.63 -8.27
N GLN A 60 -3.09 -21.93 -8.26
CA GLN A 60 -4.11 -22.94 -7.96
C GLN A 60 -4.69 -22.78 -6.55
N LYS A 61 -3.84 -22.49 -5.55
CA LYS A 61 -4.28 -22.36 -4.16
C LYS A 61 -4.81 -20.98 -3.82
N TYR A 62 -4.28 -19.93 -4.47
CA TYR A 62 -4.49 -18.56 -4.02
C TYR A 62 -5.06 -17.63 -5.09
N GLY A 63 -5.43 -18.10 -6.27
CA GLY A 63 -5.97 -17.22 -7.32
C GLY A 63 -7.21 -16.41 -6.89
N ASN A 64 -7.98 -16.93 -5.93
CA ASN A 64 -9.15 -16.28 -5.35
C ASN A 64 -8.82 -15.12 -4.38
N VAL A 65 -7.58 -15.00 -3.90
CA VAL A 65 -7.07 -13.80 -3.21
C VAL A 65 -7.37 -12.54 -4.02
N LEU A 66 -7.18 -12.61 -5.34
CA LEU A 66 -7.41 -11.48 -6.24
C LEU A 66 -8.92 -11.22 -6.44
N THR A 67 -9.73 -12.26 -6.51
CA THR A 67 -11.18 -12.12 -6.72
C THR A 67 -11.91 -11.63 -5.47
N ASP A 68 -11.38 -11.96 -4.30
CA ASP A 68 -12.03 -11.69 -3.02
C ASP A 68 -11.55 -10.36 -2.40
N SER A 69 -10.59 -9.68 -3.03
CA SER A 69 -9.98 -8.42 -2.57
C SER A 69 -11.00 -7.37 -2.12
N LEU A 70 -12.03 -7.14 -2.94
CA LEU A 70 -13.08 -6.18 -2.62
C LEU A 70 -13.91 -6.62 -1.41
N THR A 71 -14.23 -7.91 -1.31
CA THR A 71 -15.01 -8.47 -0.19
C THR A 71 -14.25 -8.35 1.11
N VAL A 72 -12.94 -8.57 1.09
CA VAL A 72 -12.10 -8.39 2.28
C VAL A 72 -12.00 -6.92 2.66
N LYS A 73 -11.74 -6.02 1.68
CA LYS A 73 -11.74 -4.57 1.94
C LYS A 73 -13.04 -4.13 2.60
N GLN A 74 -14.18 -4.59 2.09
CA GLN A 74 -15.48 -4.28 2.68
C GLN A 74 -15.65 -4.84 4.10
N ALA A 75 -15.11 -6.01 4.40
CA ALA A 75 -15.15 -6.57 5.76
C ALA A 75 -14.30 -5.75 6.74
N ILE A 76 -13.11 -5.30 6.31
CA ILE A 76 -12.25 -4.41 7.10
C ILE A 76 -12.95 -3.07 7.32
N ASP A 77 -13.51 -2.46 6.26
CA ASP A 77 -14.24 -1.19 6.35
C ASP A 77 -15.45 -1.30 7.30
N ARG A 78 -16.17 -2.44 7.28
CA ARG A 78 -17.24 -2.71 8.24
C ARG A 78 -16.72 -2.79 9.68
N ALA A 79 -15.68 -3.58 9.93
CA ALA A 79 -15.11 -3.77 11.27
C ALA A 79 -14.54 -2.46 11.84
N LEU A 80 -13.88 -1.63 11.02
CA LEU A 80 -13.39 -0.32 11.40
C LEU A 80 -14.51 0.70 11.71
N GLY A 81 -15.72 0.47 11.20
CA GLY A 81 -16.91 1.26 11.50
C GLY A 81 -17.59 0.90 12.83
N GLU A 82 -17.12 -0.13 13.52
CA GLU A 82 -17.65 -0.60 14.81
C GLU A 82 -16.87 0.01 15.99
N ASP A 83 -17.45 -0.06 17.20
CA ASP A 83 -16.79 0.36 18.43
C ASP A 83 -15.78 -0.73 18.89
N ILE A 84 -14.58 -0.67 18.32
CA ILE A 84 -13.51 -1.66 18.54
C ILE A 84 -12.31 -1.06 19.29
N PRO A 85 -11.52 -1.87 20.01
CA PRO A 85 -10.31 -1.38 20.66
C PRO A 85 -9.32 -0.79 19.67
N ILE A 86 -8.61 0.28 20.07
CA ILE A 86 -7.59 0.94 19.24
C ILE A 86 -6.54 -0.06 18.71
N LYS A 87 -6.16 -1.06 19.51
CA LYS A 87 -5.24 -2.12 19.07
C LYS A 87 -5.79 -2.87 17.86
N MET A 88 -7.06 -3.24 17.87
CA MET A 88 -7.72 -3.91 16.74
C MET A 88 -7.78 -3.00 15.49
N VAL A 89 -7.94 -1.69 15.64
CA VAL A 89 -7.86 -0.73 14.51
C VAL A 89 -6.49 -0.81 13.83
N TYR A 90 -5.41 -0.81 14.62
CA TYR A 90 -4.05 -0.96 14.10
C TYR A 90 -3.87 -2.32 13.43
N ASP A 91 -4.34 -3.38 14.06
CA ASP A 91 -4.16 -4.74 13.57
C ASP A 91 -4.98 -4.99 12.29
N LEU A 92 -6.20 -4.46 12.16
CA LEU A 92 -7.00 -4.48 10.92
C LEU A 92 -6.32 -3.68 9.79
N THR A 93 -5.67 -2.57 10.12
CA THR A 93 -4.87 -1.80 9.15
C THR A 93 -3.66 -2.60 8.68
N ALA A 94 -3.01 -3.33 9.60
CA ALA A 94 -1.92 -4.24 9.27
C ALA A 94 -2.40 -5.42 8.42
N THR A 95 -3.59 -5.98 8.71
CA THR A 95 -4.25 -7.00 7.87
C THR A 95 -4.51 -6.48 6.46
N PHE A 96 -4.94 -5.22 6.30
CA PHE A 96 -5.09 -4.63 4.96
C PHE A 96 -3.75 -4.47 4.24
N ALA A 97 -2.66 -4.15 4.95
CA ALA A 97 -1.34 -4.10 4.35
C ALA A 97 -0.90 -5.50 3.88
N GLN A 98 -1.04 -6.52 4.74
CA GLN A 98 -0.83 -7.95 4.43
C GLN A 98 -1.68 -8.37 3.22
N GLN A 99 -2.89 -7.83 3.11
CA GLN A 99 -3.78 -8.08 2.00
C GLN A 99 -3.21 -7.69 0.65
N MET A 100 -2.72 -6.48 0.57
CA MET A 100 -2.04 -5.98 -0.61
C MET A 100 -0.78 -6.79 -0.93
N GLN A 101 -0.10 -7.33 0.09
CA GLN A 101 1.09 -8.16 -0.11
C GLN A 101 0.77 -9.49 -0.77
N ALA A 102 -0.21 -10.20 -0.23
CA ALA A 102 -0.65 -11.47 -0.77
C ALA A 102 -1.18 -11.31 -2.20
N GLU A 103 -1.98 -10.29 -2.47
CA GLU A 103 -2.45 -9.96 -3.84
C GLU A 103 -1.28 -9.71 -4.78
N GLY A 104 -0.28 -8.92 -4.36
CA GLY A 104 0.92 -8.66 -5.14
C GLY A 104 1.70 -9.94 -5.48
N VAL A 105 1.88 -10.83 -4.50
CA VAL A 105 2.57 -12.11 -4.69
C VAL A 105 1.80 -13.01 -5.66
N VAL A 106 0.47 -13.14 -5.50
CA VAL A 106 -0.38 -13.98 -6.34
C VAL A 106 -0.54 -13.45 -7.76
N ALA A 107 -0.69 -12.13 -7.92
CA ALA A 107 -0.81 -11.50 -9.24
C ALA A 107 0.49 -11.61 -10.05
N THR A 108 1.64 -11.63 -9.37
CA THR A 108 2.95 -11.65 -10.04
C THR A 108 3.60 -13.03 -10.06
N ASN A 109 3.11 -13.98 -9.25
CA ASN A 109 3.74 -15.26 -8.94
C ASN A 109 5.20 -15.10 -8.47
N LYS A 110 5.49 -14.03 -7.73
CA LYS A 110 6.86 -13.64 -7.36
C LYS A 110 6.94 -13.29 -5.89
N VAL A 111 7.93 -13.86 -5.21
CA VAL A 111 8.22 -13.64 -3.79
C VAL A 111 9.62 -13.02 -3.65
N SER A 112 9.80 -12.05 -2.75
CA SER A 112 11.10 -11.37 -2.58
C SER A 112 11.90 -12.04 -1.48
N GLU A 113 13.22 -11.96 -1.59
CA GLU A 113 14.13 -12.30 -0.50
C GLU A 113 13.81 -11.50 0.78
N ALA A 114 13.37 -10.24 0.64
CA ALA A 114 12.96 -9.41 1.76
C ALA A 114 11.74 -10.00 2.49
N LEU A 115 10.70 -10.41 1.76
CA LEU A 115 9.54 -11.10 2.34
C LEU A 115 9.94 -12.45 2.94
N GLN A 116 10.74 -13.26 2.23
CA GLN A 116 11.20 -14.55 2.77
C GLN A 116 11.94 -14.37 4.10
N LYS A 117 12.81 -13.37 4.20
CA LYS A 117 13.54 -13.05 5.42
C LYS A 117 12.64 -12.48 6.53
N GLU A 118 11.72 -11.58 6.19
CA GLU A 118 10.73 -11.04 7.13
C GLU A 118 9.88 -12.15 7.76
N TYR A 119 9.58 -13.19 6.97
CA TYR A 119 8.78 -14.33 7.40
C TYR A 119 9.59 -15.55 7.87
N GLY A 120 10.93 -15.47 7.86
CA GLY A 120 11.83 -16.49 8.42
C GLY A 120 11.95 -17.78 7.59
N LEU A 121 11.87 -17.68 6.25
CA LEU A 121 11.98 -18.80 5.31
C LEU A 121 13.42 -18.87 4.76
N ASP A 122 14.30 -19.68 5.34
CA ASP A 122 15.76 -19.62 5.11
C ASP A 122 16.28 -20.54 3.97
N GLU A 123 15.46 -21.43 3.42
CA GLU A 123 15.85 -22.29 2.29
C GLU A 123 14.70 -22.48 1.30
N VAL A 124 14.69 -21.71 0.21
CA VAL A 124 13.98 -22.13 -1.00
C VAL A 124 15.03 -22.45 -2.07
N GLN A 125 15.10 -23.73 -2.45
CA GLN A 125 16.00 -24.26 -3.45
C GLN A 125 15.91 -23.49 -4.76
N ALA A 126 17.06 -22.92 -5.14
CA ALA A 126 17.51 -22.50 -6.47
C ALA A 126 16.51 -22.70 -7.61
N GLY A 127 15.70 -21.68 -7.87
CA GLY A 127 14.89 -21.60 -9.07
C GLY A 127 13.96 -20.40 -9.03
N ILE A 128 14.45 -19.24 -9.49
CA ILE A 128 13.71 -17.97 -9.59
C ILE A 128 13.62 -17.20 -8.27
N VAL A 129 14.78 -16.90 -7.68
CA VAL A 129 14.90 -15.80 -6.74
C VAL A 129 15.81 -14.76 -7.38
N ALA A 130 15.20 -13.86 -8.16
CA ALA A 130 15.90 -12.66 -8.61
C ALA A 130 14.87 -11.57 -8.98
N SER A 131 15.03 -10.43 -8.30
CA SER A 131 14.67 -9.08 -8.74
C SER A 131 13.22 -8.61 -8.75
N ALA A 132 12.19 -9.43 -8.53
CA ALA A 132 10.83 -8.95 -8.82
C ALA A 132 9.98 -8.45 -7.64
N ALA A 133 10.08 -9.03 -6.45
CA ALA A 133 9.16 -8.68 -5.37
C ALA A 133 9.62 -7.48 -4.51
N ALA A 134 10.79 -6.92 -4.81
CA ALA A 134 11.09 -5.56 -4.40
C ALA A 134 10.13 -4.55 -5.10
N SER A 135 9.56 -4.88 -6.27
CA SER A 135 8.60 -4.00 -6.96
C SER A 135 7.23 -3.90 -6.28
N ALA A 136 6.85 -4.90 -5.49
CA ALA A 136 5.63 -4.86 -4.67
C ALA A 136 5.84 -4.12 -3.32
N PHE A 137 7.10 -3.89 -2.92
CA PHE A 137 7.50 -3.32 -1.62
C PHE A 137 8.53 -2.17 -1.69
N GLY A 138 8.65 -1.46 -2.81
CA GLY A 138 9.42 -0.21 -2.87
C GLY A 138 10.91 -0.32 -3.23
N GLY A 139 11.34 -1.34 -3.98
CA GLY A 139 12.69 -1.46 -4.55
C GLY A 139 12.66 -1.94 -6.00
N ILE A 140 12.96 -1.07 -6.96
CA ILE A 140 12.95 -1.41 -8.39
C ILE A 140 14.27 -2.04 -8.79
N SER A 141 14.21 -3.25 -9.36
CA SER A 141 15.30 -3.82 -10.16
C SER A 141 14.79 -4.14 -11.56
N LYS A 142 15.55 -3.64 -12.54
CA LYS A 142 15.33 -3.66 -13.99
C LYS A 142 14.90 -5.03 -14.56
N ALA A 143 13.60 -5.34 -14.60
CA ALA A 143 13.03 -6.31 -15.56
C ALA A 143 11.49 -6.22 -15.61
N SER A 144 10.98 -5.69 -16.73
CA SER A 144 9.58 -5.53 -17.13
C SER A 144 8.84 -4.29 -16.59
N ASN A 145 8.77 -3.28 -17.46
CA ASN A 145 8.27 -1.93 -17.26
C ASN A 145 6.73 -1.82 -17.31
N ARG A 146 5.98 -2.78 -16.75
CA ARG A 146 4.51 -2.71 -16.72
C ARG A 146 4.02 -2.34 -15.34
N LEU A 147 3.78 -1.04 -15.18
CA LEU A 147 2.98 -0.50 -14.08
C LEU A 147 1.56 -1.11 -14.12
N PRO A 148 0.89 -1.25 -12.95
CA PRO A 148 -0.50 -1.67 -12.92
C PRO A 148 -1.37 -0.73 -13.79
N PRO A 149 -2.45 -1.26 -14.41
CA PRO A 149 -3.33 -0.45 -15.24
C PRO A 149 -3.97 0.68 -14.41
N ILE A 150 -3.88 1.90 -14.92
CA ILE A 150 -4.36 3.11 -14.24
C ILE A 150 -5.83 3.31 -14.52
N ASN A 151 -6.63 3.43 -13.46
CA ASN A 151 -8.01 3.84 -13.55
C ASN A 151 -8.12 5.37 -13.48
N SER A 152 -8.25 6.01 -14.64
CA SER A 152 -8.39 7.47 -14.75
C SER A 152 -9.73 8.01 -14.23
N SER A 153 -10.70 7.13 -13.97
CA SER A 153 -12.02 7.48 -13.43
C SER A 153 -12.04 7.51 -11.90
N THR A 154 -11.00 7.01 -11.23
CA THR A 154 -10.87 7.04 -9.76
C THR A 154 -11.01 8.47 -9.25
N LYS A 155 -11.83 8.65 -8.22
CA LYS A 155 -12.08 9.96 -7.61
C LYS A 155 -10.94 10.33 -6.67
N ILE A 156 -10.56 11.61 -6.70
CA ILE A 156 -9.64 12.21 -5.72
C ILE A 156 -10.44 12.98 -4.66
N ALA A 157 -9.79 13.48 -3.60
CA ALA A 157 -10.39 14.25 -2.50
C ALA A 157 -11.33 15.42 -2.90
N THR A 158 -11.31 15.87 -4.16
CA THR A 158 -12.23 16.91 -4.68
C THR A 158 -13.51 16.34 -5.30
N GLY A 159 -13.67 15.03 -5.39
CA GLY A 159 -14.82 14.35 -6.01
C GLY A 159 -14.77 14.26 -7.54
N GLN A 160 -13.83 14.95 -8.20
CA GLN A 160 -13.56 14.77 -9.63
C GLN A 160 -12.67 13.54 -9.86
N SER A 161 -12.64 13.01 -11.09
CA SER A 161 -11.73 11.90 -11.40
C SER A 161 -10.29 12.38 -11.58
N VAL A 162 -9.32 11.53 -11.26
CA VAL A 162 -7.89 11.86 -11.39
C VAL A 162 -7.51 12.21 -12.84
N GLY A 163 -8.08 11.50 -13.82
CA GLY A 163 -7.86 11.81 -15.24
C GLY A 163 -8.47 13.14 -15.68
N SER A 164 -9.64 13.51 -15.14
CA SER A 164 -10.25 14.82 -15.40
C SER A 164 -9.40 15.94 -14.80
N PHE A 165 -8.85 15.72 -13.61
CA PHE A 165 -7.96 16.66 -12.95
C PHE A 165 -6.66 16.85 -13.73
N GLU A 166 -5.94 15.78 -14.08
CA GLU A 166 -4.69 15.90 -14.86
C GLU A 166 -4.93 16.60 -16.20
N LYS A 167 -6.04 16.30 -16.88
CA LYS A 167 -6.42 16.94 -18.13
C LYS A 167 -6.72 18.44 -17.97
N SER A 168 -7.27 18.87 -16.83
CA SER A 168 -7.56 20.28 -16.59
C SER A 168 -6.30 21.13 -16.39
N LEU A 169 -5.16 20.51 -16.07
CA LEU A 169 -3.88 21.21 -15.94
C LEU A 169 -3.20 21.52 -17.29
N VAL A 170 -3.59 20.81 -18.35
CA VAL A 170 -2.99 20.94 -19.68
C VAL A 170 -3.34 22.29 -20.28
N GLY A 171 -2.32 23.05 -20.70
CA GLY A 171 -2.50 24.36 -21.34
C GLY A 171 -2.68 25.53 -20.37
N LEU A 172 -2.73 25.29 -19.05
CA LEU A 172 -2.80 26.37 -18.07
C LEU A 172 -1.48 27.16 -17.98
N PRO A 173 -1.55 28.47 -17.68
CA PRO A 173 -0.38 29.25 -17.29
C PRO A 173 0.34 28.64 -16.08
N PRO A 174 1.67 28.70 -15.97
CA PRO A 174 2.42 28.06 -14.89
C PRO A 174 1.95 28.44 -13.47
N GLY A 175 1.68 29.72 -13.22
CA GLY A 175 1.21 30.18 -11.90
C GLY A 175 -0.16 29.63 -11.52
N GLU A 176 -1.10 29.59 -12.47
CA GLU A 176 -2.45 29.06 -12.26
C GLU A 176 -2.42 27.54 -12.03
N ARG A 177 -1.63 26.83 -12.83
CA ARG A 177 -1.41 25.40 -12.66
C ARG A 177 -0.87 25.08 -11.27
N VAL A 178 0.17 25.80 -10.83
CA VAL A 178 0.75 25.63 -9.49
C VAL A 178 -0.30 25.87 -8.40
N ALA A 179 -1.11 26.92 -8.53
CA ALA A 179 -2.15 27.24 -7.54
C ALA A 179 -3.21 26.12 -7.44
N ILE A 180 -3.75 25.66 -8.58
CA ILE A 180 -4.74 24.58 -8.64
C ILE A 180 -4.18 23.27 -8.09
N VAL A 181 -2.93 22.95 -8.42
CA VAL A 181 -2.26 21.73 -7.91
C VAL A 181 -2.10 21.82 -6.40
N LYS A 182 -1.60 22.94 -5.85
CA LYS A 182 -1.43 23.10 -4.41
C LYS A 182 -2.75 23.05 -3.65
N GLN A 183 -3.80 23.66 -4.19
CA GLN A 183 -5.14 23.63 -3.60
C GLN A 183 -5.71 22.21 -3.55
N THR A 184 -5.56 21.45 -4.64
CA THR A 184 -6.01 20.07 -4.71
C THR A 184 -5.16 19.17 -3.82
N ALA A 185 -3.84 19.32 -3.86
CA ALA A 185 -2.91 18.58 -3.02
C ALA A 185 -3.25 18.74 -1.54
N ALA A 186 -3.57 19.96 -1.07
CA ALA A 186 -3.93 20.20 0.33
C ALA A 186 -5.10 19.32 0.80
N LYS A 187 -6.10 19.07 -0.06
CA LYS A 187 -7.21 18.16 0.25
C LYS A 187 -6.77 16.69 0.25
N VAL A 188 -5.96 16.29 -0.72
CA VAL A 188 -5.41 14.92 -0.83
C VAL A 188 -4.53 14.60 0.38
N ILE A 189 -3.69 15.53 0.81
CA ILE A 189 -2.82 15.39 1.98
C ILE A 189 -3.64 15.10 3.24
N VAL A 190 -4.75 15.83 3.43
CA VAL A 190 -5.66 15.60 4.56
C VAL A 190 -6.32 14.23 4.47
N GLU A 191 -6.85 13.85 3.31
CA GLU A 191 -7.48 12.54 3.06
C GLU A 191 -6.51 11.38 3.30
N GLN A 192 -5.27 11.50 2.82
CA GLN A 192 -4.22 10.50 2.98
C GLN A 192 -3.56 10.54 4.38
N GLY A 193 -3.92 11.55 5.20
CA GLY A 193 -3.32 11.79 6.52
C GLY A 193 -1.81 12.01 6.47
N MET A 194 -1.33 12.70 5.45
CA MET A 194 0.05 13.11 5.29
C MET A 194 0.31 14.42 6.05
N VAL A 195 1.54 14.61 6.53
CA VAL A 195 1.92 15.81 7.30
C VAL A 195 3.03 16.55 6.57
N LYS A 196 2.89 17.87 6.39
CA LYS A 196 3.92 18.69 5.76
C LYS A 196 5.19 18.74 6.61
N ASP A 197 6.33 18.50 5.99
CA ASP A 197 7.65 18.70 6.60
C ASP A 197 8.26 20.01 6.09
N SER A 198 8.09 21.08 6.86
CA SER A 198 8.59 22.42 6.51
C SER A 198 10.12 22.46 6.40
N LYS A 199 10.84 21.66 7.21
CA LYS A 199 12.30 21.62 7.20
C LYS A 199 12.80 20.98 5.90
N LEU A 200 12.25 19.84 5.52
CA LEU A 200 12.59 19.17 4.26
C LEU A 200 12.15 20.01 3.06
N THR A 201 10.99 20.69 3.15
CA THR A 201 10.53 21.62 2.11
C THR A 201 11.57 22.73 1.87
N GLN A 202 12.06 23.36 2.94
CA GLN A 202 13.06 24.42 2.85
C GLN A 202 14.41 23.90 2.32
N MET A 203 14.85 22.73 2.78
CA MET A 203 16.10 22.10 2.36
C MET A 203 16.11 21.73 0.87
N ASN A 204 14.93 21.48 0.28
CA ASN A 204 14.74 21.08 -1.11
C ASN A 204 14.21 22.22 -1.99
N GLY A 205 14.67 23.46 -1.72
CA GLY A 205 14.41 24.61 -2.60
C GLY A 205 12.96 25.09 -2.59
N GLY A 206 12.21 24.83 -1.51
CA GLY A 206 10.81 25.23 -1.38
C GLY A 206 9.83 24.26 -2.05
N ARG A 207 10.30 23.12 -2.56
CA ARG A 207 9.42 22.05 -3.03
C ARG A 207 8.67 21.46 -1.86
N ASP A 208 7.34 21.50 -1.89
CA ASP A 208 6.52 21.01 -0.78
C ASP A 208 6.74 19.51 -0.56
N VAL A 209 7.22 19.13 0.63
CA VAL A 209 7.48 17.74 1.04
C VAL A 209 6.55 17.36 2.19
N TYR A 210 5.97 16.17 2.09
CA TYR A 210 5.05 15.61 3.08
C TYR A 210 5.54 14.24 3.55
N LYS A 211 5.27 13.91 4.81
CA LYS A 211 5.49 12.58 5.40
C LYS A 211 4.19 11.79 5.34
N GLY A 212 4.24 10.62 4.73
CA GLY A 212 3.14 9.66 4.74
C GLY A 212 3.14 8.77 5.97
N LYS A 213 2.02 8.09 6.19
CA LYS A 213 1.85 7.09 7.26
C LYS A 213 2.68 5.84 7.05
N ASP A 214 3.04 5.56 5.79
CA ASP A 214 3.92 4.47 5.38
C ASP A 214 5.42 4.74 5.64
N GLY A 215 5.74 5.91 6.22
CA GLY A 215 7.10 6.36 6.48
C GLY A 215 7.81 6.97 5.28
N ASN A 216 7.21 6.94 4.08
CA ASN A 216 7.78 7.58 2.90
C ASN A 216 7.56 9.09 2.91
N LEU A 217 8.36 9.76 2.07
CA LEU A 217 8.26 11.17 1.77
C LEU A 217 7.57 11.35 0.42
N TYR A 218 6.73 12.36 0.32
CA TYR A 218 5.97 12.70 -0.88
C TYR A 218 6.30 14.13 -1.26
N ALA A 219 7.00 14.32 -2.37
CA ALA A 219 7.36 15.63 -2.85
C ALA A 219 6.40 16.07 -3.96
N LEU A 220 5.69 17.17 -3.76
CA LEU A 220 4.69 17.65 -4.71
C LEU A 220 5.35 18.02 -6.04
N ASP A 221 4.81 17.47 -7.12
CA ASP A 221 5.08 17.88 -8.49
C ASP A 221 3.93 18.75 -9.00
N THR A 222 4.19 20.06 -9.02
CA THR A 222 3.22 21.07 -9.44
C THR A 222 3.08 21.18 -10.96
N GLN A 223 3.91 20.49 -11.75
CA GLN A 223 3.78 20.48 -13.20
C GLN A 223 2.74 19.47 -13.66
N HIS A 224 2.73 18.27 -13.07
CA HIS A 224 1.81 17.20 -13.48
C HIS A 224 0.65 16.99 -12.50
N GLY A 225 0.68 17.61 -11.31
CA GLY A 225 -0.34 17.37 -10.29
C GLY A 225 -0.21 15.99 -9.66
N ARG A 226 1.02 15.64 -9.28
CA ARG A 226 1.42 14.30 -8.81
C ARG A 226 2.34 14.42 -7.59
N PHE A 227 2.68 13.29 -6.97
CA PHE A 227 3.74 13.21 -5.97
C PHE A 227 4.87 12.35 -6.47
N GLU A 228 6.11 12.80 -6.28
CA GLU A 228 7.25 11.89 -6.27
C GLU A 228 7.31 11.21 -4.91
N VAL A 229 7.27 9.89 -4.91
CA VAL A 229 7.44 9.04 -3.74
C VAL A 229 8.93 8.86 -3.51
N VAL A 230 9.37 9.10 -2.28
CA VAL A 230 10.78 9.14 -1.90
C VAL A 230 10.93 8.39 -0.58
N SER A 231 11.92 7.51 -0.50
CA SER A 231 12.23 6.79 0.73
C SER A 231 12.61 7.76 1.87
N PRO A 232 12.55 7.32 3.14
CA PRO A 232 13.05 8.11 4.28
C PRO A 232 14.50 8.59 4.14
N LYS A 233 15.29 7.88 3.31
CA LYS A 233 16.70 8.20 3.04
C LYS A 233 16.90 9.16 1.87
N GLY A 234 15.81 9.68 1.29
CA GLY A 234 15.87 10.67 0.20
C GLY A 234 15.97 10.06 -1.20
N LYS A 235 16.01 8.73 -1.34
CA LYS A 235 16.03 8.07 -2.66
C LYS A 235 14.64 8.03 -3.28
N HIS A 236 14.51 8.47 -4.53
CA HIS A 236 13.29 8.41 -5.32
C HIS A 236 12.84 6.96 -5.58
N LEU A 237 11.52 6.71 -5.44
CA LEU A 237 10.88 5.40 -5.53
C LEU A 237 9.87 5.31 -6.68
N GLY A 238 9.40 6.45 -7.20
CA GLY A 238 8.45 6.51 -8.30
C GLY A 238 7.52 7.71 -8.17
N GLU A 239 6.57 7.81 -9.10
CA GLU A 239 5.62 8.91 -9.19
C GLU A 239 4.21 8.36 -8.99
N VAL A 240 3.40 8.97 -8.12
CA VAL A 240 1.98 8.62 -7.92
C VAL A 240 1.07 9.79 -8.26
N ASP A 241 -0.12 9.50 -8.78
CA ASP A 241 -1.14 10.52 -8.96
C ASP A 241 -1.87 10.86 -7.64
N PHE A 242 -2.81 11.81 -7.70
CA PHE A 242 -3.60 12.23 -6.53
C PHE A 242 -4.64 11.21 -6.06
N SER A 243 -4.78 10.09 -6.75
CA SER A 243 -5.47 8.89 -6.25
C SER A 243 -4.51 7.81 -5.76
N MET A 244 -3.23 8.16 -5.57
CA MET A 244 -2.15 7.30 -5.10
C MET A 244 -1.82 6.13 -6.03
N GLN A 245 -2.24 6.18 -7.30
CA GLN A 245 -1.89 5.15 -8.29
C GLN A 245 -0.52 5.43 -8.89
N MET A 246 0.33 4.40 -9.02
CA MET A 246 1.71 4.53 -9.51
C MET A 246 1.76 4.86 -11.01
N ARG A 247 2.25 6.05 -11.36
CA ARG A 247 2.35 6.56 -12.73
C ARG A 247 3.70 6.31 -13.38
N LYS A 248 4.77 6.29 -12.60
CA LYS A 248 6.13 6.00 -13.06
C LYS A 248 6.92 5.24 -12.01
N SER A 249 7.81 4.38 -12.45
CA SER A 249 8.80 3.73 -11.59
C SER A 249 9.90 4.74 -11.18
N ALA A 250 10.63 4.40 -10.11
CA ALA A 250 11.84 5.11 -9.70
C ALA A 250 12.77 5.39 -10.88
N ASP A 251 13.07 6.67 -11.03
CA ASP A 251 14.20 7.11 -11.82
C ASP A 251 15.53 6.75 -11.14
N THR A 252 16.45 6.21 -11.94
CA THR A 252 17.80 5.83 -11.50
C THR A 252 18.82 6.97 -11.66
N SER A 253 18.45 8.08 -12.31
CA SER A 253 19.33 9.25 -12.49
C SER A 253 19.65 9.96 -11.17
N GLY A 254 18.80 9.81 -10.17
CA GLY A 254 18.88 10.52 -8.88
C GLY A 254 18.40 11.97 -8.92
N GLY A 255 17.97 12.50 -10.07
CA GLY A 255 17.49 13.88 -10.20
C GLY A 255 16.26 14.21 -9.35
N HIS A 256 15.46 13.19 -9.00
CA HIS A 256 14.26 13.33 -8.16
C HIS A 256 14.48 12.97 -6.68
N ASN A 257 15.73 12.72 -6.28
CA ASN A 257 16.05 12.47 -4.87
C ASN A 257 15.84 13.72 -4.03
N LEU A 258 15.48 13.54 -2.75
CA LEU A 258 15.43 14.61 -1.77
C LEU A 258 16.69 14.61 -0.91
N LYS A 259 17.13 15.81 -0.57
CA LYS A 259 18.07 16.02 0.54
C LYS A 259 17.31 15.83 1.84
N VAL A 260 17.80 14.93 2.68
CA VAL A 260 17.18 14.59 3.99
C VAL A 260 18.12 14.82 5.18
N LYS A 261 19.35 15.28 4.91
CA LYS A 261 20.39 15.62 5.89
C LYS A 261 21.09 16.89 5.45
#